data_AF-A0AAV3RY61-F1
#
_entry.id   AF-A0AAV3RY61-F1
#
_cell.length_a   1.000
_cell.length_b   1.000
_cell.length_c   1.000
_cell.angle_alpha   90.00
_cell.angle_beta   90.00
_cell.angle_gamma   90.00
#
_symmetry.space_group_name_H-M   'P 1'
#
loop_
_entity.id
_entity.type
_entity.pdbx_description
1 polymer ?
#
loop_
_entity_poly.entity_id
_entity_poly.type
_entity_poly.pdbx_seq_one_letter_code
_entity_poly.pdbx_strand_id
1 'polypeptide(L)'
;MDDPGINLFCCIQNSRLGLLKWKRDALGNVQQKIDLEQATLDRLNQGTITNVSKVEAISLSKEIDKLRAANDEYWRQRSRVEWRVKRDRNTAYFHTLSVQKGRMSSITLLQDEYGTSYTNSEEI
;
A
#
# COMPACT_ATOMS: atom_id res chain seq x y z
N MET A 1 -3.68 35.10 -13.92
CA MET A 1 -4.97 34.41 -13.72
C MET A 1 -4.63 33.03 -13.20
N ASP A 2 -4.71 32.86 -11.89
CA ASP A 2 -4.44 31.61 -11.20
C ASP A 2 -5.72 30.78 -11.16
N ASP A 3 -5.86 29.84 -12.11
CA ASP A 3 -6.91 28.84 -12.03
C ASP A 3 -6.63 27.90 -10.84
N PRO A 4 -7.53 27.82 -9.84
CA PRO A 4 -7.32 26.99 -8.66
C PRO A 4 -7.17 25.50 -8.99
N GLY A 5 -7.79 25.03 -10.08
CA GLY A 5 -7.70 23.65 -10.55
C GLY A 5 -6.30 23.29 -11.06
N ILE A 6 -5.69 24.16 -11.87
CA ILE A 6 -4.31 24.02 -12.36
C ILE A 6 -3.33 24.03 -11.18
N ASN A 7 -3.53 24.92 -10.19
CA ASN A 7 -2.65 25.01 -9.03
C ASN A 7 -2.69 23.73 -8.18
N LEU A 8 -3.89 23.20 -7.92
CA LEU A 8 -4.07 21.95 -7.18
C LEU A 8 -3.42 20.76 -7.92
N PHE A 9 -3.61 20.67 -9.24
CA PHE A 9 -2.99 19.62 -10.04
C PHE A 9 -1.46 19.67 -9.96
N CYS A 10 -0.86 20.86 -10.11
CA CYS A 10 0.57 21.05 -9.97
C CYS A 10 1.09 20.66 -8.57
N CYS A 11 0.38 21.04 -7.51
CA CYS A 11 0.74 20.67 -6.13
C CYS A 11 0.71 19.15 -5.91
N ILE A 12 -0.30 18.47 -6.47
CA ILE A 12 -0.40 17.01 -6.42
C ILE A 12 0.75 16.35 -7.19
N GLN A 13 1.08 16.85 -8.39
CA GLN A 13 2.19 16.31 -9.18
C GLN A 13 3.55 16.53 -8.49
N ASN A 14 3.78 17.71 -7.94
CA ASN A 14 5.01 18.02 -7.21
C ASN A 14 5.16 17.15 -5.95
N SER A 15 4.07 16.99 -5.19
CA SER A 15 4.03 16.07 -4.05
C SER A 15 4.34 14.64 -4.48
N ARG A 16 3.74 14.17 -5.58
CA ARG A 16 3.98 12.83 -6.13
C ARG A 16 5.44 12.63 -6.54
N LEU A 17 6.04 13.59 -7.25
CA LEU A 17 7.44 13.52 -7.67
C LEU A 17 8.37 13.54 -6.45
N GLY A 18 8.10 14.40 -5.46
CA GLY A 18 8.83 14.45 -4.20
C GLY A 18 8.78 13.11 -3.44
N LEU A 19 7.59 12.49 -3.36
CA LEU A 19 7.42 11.18 -2.73
C LEU A 19 8.11 10.05 -3.50
N LEU A 20 8.13 10.10 -4.84
CA LEU A 20 8.84 9.12 -5.65
C LEU A 20 10.36 9.23 -5.47
N LYS A 21 10.87 10.46 -5.39
CA LYS A 21 12.28 10.72 -5.08
C LYS A 21 12.62 10.24 -3.67
N TRP A 22 11.84 10.66 -2.66
CA TRP A 22 12.02 10.21 -1.29
C TRP A 22 11.97 8.68 -1.18
N LYS A 23 11.04 8.01 -1.87
CA LYS A 23 10.98 6.54 -1.90
C LYS A 23 12.29 5.95 -2.43
N ARG A 24 12.84 6.53 -3.51
CA ARG A 24 14.12 6.09 -4.07
C ARG A 24 15.28 6.37 -3.13
N ASP A 25 15.27 7.46 -2.38
CA ASP A 25 16.38 7.84 -1.52
C ASP A 25 16.32 7.10 -0.16
N ALA A 26 15.13 6.97 0.42
CA ALA A 26 14.91 6.35 1.73
C ALA A 26 14.88 4.81 1.69
N LEU A 27 14.42 4.24 0.57
CA LEU A 27 14.26 2.79 0.40
C LEU A 27 14.98 2.27 -0.84
N GLY A 28 15.84 3.11 -1.43
CA GLY A 28 16.60 2.79 -2.62
C GLY A 28 17.27 1.45 -2.50
N ASN A 29 17.10 0.62 -3.52
CA ASN A 29 17.69 -0.70 -3.73
C ASN A 29 18.16 -1.43 -2.46
N VAL A 30 17.33 -1.47 -1.40
CA VAL A 30 17.64 -2.15 -0.14
C VAL A 30 17.97 -3.61 -0.44
N GLN A 31 17.27 -4.20 -1.41
CA GLN A 31 17.59 -5.53 -1.93
C GLN A 31 19.00 -5.62 -2.51
N GLN A 32 19.42 -4.68 -3.36
CA GLN A 32 20.79 -4.71 -3.92
C GLN A 32 21.84 -4.51 -2.82
N LYS A 33 21.54 -3.71 -1.79
CA LYS A 33 22.44 -3.54 -0.65
C LYS A 33 22.57 -4.86 0.14
N ILE A 34 21.46 -5.54 0.40
CA ILE A 34 21.44 -6.88 1.01
C ILE A 34 22.25 -7.86 0.16
N ASP A 35 22.04 -7.87 -1.16
CA ASP A 35 22.71 -8.79 -2.07
C ASP A 35 24.24 -8.53 -2.10
N LEU A 36 24.65 -7.26 -2.09
CA LEU A 36 26.06 -6.85 -2.05
C LEU A 36 26.75 -7.26 -0.73
N GLU A 37 26.09 -7.00 0.41
CA GLU A 37 26.60 -7.38 1.72
C GLU A 37 26.65 -8.90 1.88
N GLN A 38 25.66 -9.63 1.36
CA GLN A 38 25.65 -11.09 1.34
C GLN A 38 26.80 -11.66 0.49
N ALA A 39 27.02 -11.12 -0.71
CA ALA A 39 28.16 -11.51 -1.54
C ALA A 39 29.51 -11.24 -0.85
N THR A 40 29.60 -10.16 -0.08
CA THR A 40 30.79 -9.84 0.72
C THR A 40 31.01 -10.85 1.84
N LEU A 41 29.94 -11.23 2.53
CA LEU A 41 29.95 -12.25 3.58
C LEU A 41 30.36 -13.62 3.03
N ASP A 42 29.80 -14.01 1.87
CA ASP A 42 30.12 -15.27 1.21
C ASP A 42 31.60 -15.34 0.80
N ARG A 43 32.15 -14.22 0.29
CA ARG A 43 33.57 -14.10 -0.03
C ARG A 43 34.46 -14.21 1.20
N LEU A 44 34.07 -13.59 2.32
CA LEU A 44 34.81 -13.70 3.59
C LEU A 44 34.81 -15.14 4.13
N ASN A 45 33.68 -15.84 3.99
CA ASN A 45 33.53 -17.24 4.43
C ASN A 45 34.31 -18.24 3.56
N GLN A 46 34.52 -17.92 2.27
CA GLN A 46 35.33 -18.74 1.36
C GLN A 46 36.84 -18.56 1.57
N GLY A 47 37.27 -17.49 2.23
CA GLY A 47 38.68 -17.22 2.53
C GLY A 47 39.22 -17.97 3.75
N THR A 48 40.49 -17.73 4.08
CA THR A 48 41.12 -18.28 5.29
C THR A 48 40.45 -17.72 6.54
N ILE A 49 39.75 -18.59 7.28
CA ILE A 49 39.04 -18.22 8.49
C ILE A 49 40.03 -17.86 9.60
N THR A 50 40.21 -16.55 9.82
CA THR A 50 40.96 -15.96 10.92
C THR A 50 39.99 -15.44 11.98
N ASN A 51 40.40 -15.31 13.25
CA ASN A 51 39.56 -14.69 14.29
C ASN A 51 39.05 -13.29 13.92
N VAL A 52 39.85 -12.49 13.21
CA VAL A 52 39.43 -11.19 12.67
C VAL A 52 38.30 -11.35 11.65
N SER A 53 38.47 -12.25 10.68
CA SER A 53 37.43 -12.52 9.66
C SER A 53 36.12 -13.04 10.28
N LYS A 54 36.18 -13.79 11.39
CA LYS A 54 34.98 -14.25 12.11
C LYS A 54 34.22 -13.08 12.73
N VAL A 55 34.93 -12.14 13.36
CA VAL A 55 34.31 -10.94 13.95
C VAL A 55 33.68 -10.07 12.87
N GLU A 56 34.35 -9.89 11.74
CA GLU A 56 33.82 -9.16 10.58
C GLU A 56 32.60 -9.86 9.97
N ALA A 57 32.63 -11.19 9.81
CA ALA A 57 31.49 -11.96 9.31
C ALA A 57 30.26 -11.85 10.23
N ILE A 58 30.45 -11.89 11.55
CA ILE A 58 29.37 -11.71 12.53
C ILE A 58 28.78 -10.29 12.45
N SER A 59 29.63 -9.26 12.32
CA SER A 59 29.15 -7.88 12.24
C SER A 59 28.35 -7.65 10.95
N LEU A 60 28.83 -8.19 9.83
CA LEU A 60 28.19 -8.09 8.53
C LEU A 60 26.86 -8.86 8.49
N SER A 61 26.82 -10.08 9.05
CA SER A 61 25.56 -10.84 9.20
C SER A 61 24.52 -10.04 10.00
N LYS A 62 24.93 -9.39 11.09
CA LYS A 62 24.03 -8.58 11.90
C LYS A 62 23.50 -7.36 11.14
N GLU A 63 24.29 -6.76 10.26
CA GLU A 63 23.85 -5.64 9.44
C GLU A 63 22.86 -6.08 8.35
N ILE A 64 23.13 -7.21 7.70
CA ILE A 64 22.21 -7.85 6.75
C ILE A 64 20.85 -8.13 7.42
N ASP A 65 20.84 -8.68 8.64
CA ASP A 65 19.61 -8.99 9.36
C ASP A 65 18.80 -7.72 9.70
N LYS A 66 19.46 -6.61 10.05
CA LYS A 66 18.78 -5.32 10.25
C LYS A 66 18.16 -4.81 8.95
N LEU A 67 18.89 -4.88 7.84
CA LEU A 67 18.40 -4.45 6.53
C LEU A 67 17.20 -5.29 6.09
N ARG A 68 17.24 -6.61 6.30
CA ARG A 68 16.12 -7.52 6.05
C ARG A 68 14.91 -7.16 6.91
N ALA A 69 15.09 -6.98 8.22
CA ALA A 69 14.01 -6.62 9.12
C ALA A 69 13.32 -5.29 8.73
N ALA A 70 14.10 -4.29 8.32
CA ALA A 70 13.56 -3.02 7.83
C ALA A 70 12.78 -3.19 6.51
N ASN A 71 13.28 -4.00 5.59
CA ASN A 71 12.59 -4.33 4.34
C ASN A 71 11.29 -5.12 4.60
N ASP A 72 11.32 -6.08 5.52
CA ASP A 72 10.16 -6.87 5.89
C ASP A 72 9.07 -6.00 6.54
N GLU A 73 9.45 -5.09 7.45
CA GLU A 73 8.53 -4.09 8.01
C GLU A 73 7.91 -3.23 6.90
N TYR A 74 8.73 -2.73 5.98
CA TYR A 74 8.27 -1.95 4.83
C TYR A 74 7.24 -2.71 3.98
N TRP A 75 7.52 -3.98 3.65
CA TRP A 75 6.60 -4.82 2.89
C TRP A 75 5.36 -5.18 3.70
N ARG A 76 5.48 -5.40 5.01
CA ARG A 76 4.33 -5.66 5.89
C ARG A 76 3.34 -4.51 5.87
N GLN A 77 3.82 -3.27 6.03
CA GLN A 77 2.98 -2.06 5.98
C GLN A 77 2.28 -1.90 4.62
N ARG A 78 2.95 -2.23 3.52
CA ARG A 78 2.43 -2.07 2.15
C ARG A 78 1.57 -3.22 1.65
N SER A 79 1.76 -4.42 2.17
CA SER A 79 1.01 -5.61 1.78
C SER A 79 -0.48 -5.52 2.13
N ARG A 80 -0.89 -4.53 2.94
CA ARG A 80 -2.27 -4.33 3.42
C ARG A 80 -2.83 -5.60 4.08
N VAL A 81 -1.98 -6.53 4.53
CA VAL A 81 -2.40 -7.78 5.19
C VAL A 81 -3.15 -7.46 6.48
N GLU A 82 -2.66 -6.50 7.27
CA GLU A 82 -3.39 -6.02 8.44
C GLU A 82 -4.70 -5.34 8.08
N TRP A 83 -4.76 -4.64 6.95
CA TRP A 83 -6.00 -4.05 6.47
C TRP A 83 -6.97 -5.15 6.08
N ARG A 84 -6.54 -6.29 5.53
CA ARG A 84 -7.44 -7.42 5.24
C ARG A 84 -8.12 -7.93 6.51
N VAL A 85 -7.39 -8.00 7.62
CA VAL A 85 -7.91 -8.42 8.94
C VAL A 85 -8.77 -7.32 9.59
N LYS A 86 -8.36 -6.05 9.49
CA LYS A 86 -9.06 -4.91 10.10
C LYS A 86 -10.25 -4.40 9.28
N ARG A 87 -10.29 -4.61 7.96
CA ARG A 87 -11.34 -4.10 7.04
C ARG A 87 -12.64 -4.88 7.14
N ASP A 88 -12.64 -6.02 7.81
CA ASP A 88 -13.88 -6.65 8.26
C ASP A 88 -14.63 -5.79 9.31
N ARG A 89 -13.96 -4.78 9.90
CA ARG A 89 -14.59 -3.83 10.83
C ARG A 89 -15.17 -2.57 10.17
N ASN A 90 -15.02 -2.39 8.85
CA ASN A 90 -15.65 -1.26 8.15
C ASN A 90 -16.97 -1.65 7.45
N THR A 91 -17.62 -2.70 7.93
CA THR A 91 -18.92 -3.17 7.45
C THR A 91 -19.99 -2.08 7.54
N ALA A 92 -20.01 -1.28 8.62
CA ALA A 92 -21.01 -0.22 8.78
C ALA A 92 -20.99 0.83 7.65
N TYR A 93 -19.81 1.29 7.22
CA TYR A 93 -19.69 2.27 6.13
C TYR A 93 -20.15 1.67 4.80
N PHE A 94 -19.64 0.50 4.43
CA PHE A 94 -20.00 -0.14 3.16
C PHE A 94 -21.43 -0.65 3.14
N HIS A 95 -21.96 -1.09 4.28
CA HIS A 95 -23.37 -1.44 4.46
C HIS A 95 -24.25 -0.21 4.27
N THR A 96 -23.95 0.91 4.92
CA THR A 96 -24.70 2.17 4.75
C THR A 96 -24.65 2.66 3.32
N LEU A 97 -23.48 2.59 2.67
CA LEU A 97 -23.31 2.96 1.27
C LEU A 97 -24.12 2.05 0.32
N SER A 98 -24.18 0.75 0.62
CA SER A 98 -24.96 -0.23 -0.14
C SER A 98 -26.46 -0.03 0.04
N VAL A 99 -26.91 0.25 1.27
CA VAL A 99 -28.31 0.62 1.57
C VAL A 99 -28.69 1.90 0.86
N GLN A 100 -27.84 2.93 0.90
CA GLN A 100 -28.09 4.20 0.22
C GLN A 100 -28.17 4.00 -1.30
N LYS A 101 -27.24 3.23 -1.88
CA LYS A 101 -27.30 2.86 -3.30
C LYS A 101 -28.58 2.10 -3.63
N GLY A 102 -28.96 1.11 -2.83
CA GLY A 102 -30.19 0.35 -2.99
C GLY A 102 -31.43 1.24 -2.95
N ARG A 103 -31.48 2.23 -2.04
CA ARG A 103 -32.56 3.23 -2.01
C ARG A 103 -32.58 4.11 -3.26
N MET A 104 -31.42 4.54 -3.75
CA MET A 104 -31.32 5.39 -4.94
C MET A 104 -31.62 4.63 -6.24
N SER A 105 -31.31 3.33 -6.29
CA SER A 105 -31.57 2.47 -7.45
C SER A 105 -32.90 1.73 -7.37
N SER A 106 -33.70 1.94 -6.31
CA SER A 106 -35.00 1.32 -6.16
C SER A 106 -35.97 1.95 -7.16
N ILE A 107 -36.60 1.12 -7.98
CA ILE A 107 -37.64 1.55 -8.91
C ILE A 107 -38.92 1.75 -8.10
N THR A 108 -39.24 3.00 -7.79
CA THR A 108 -40.41 3.35 -6.96
C THR A 108 -41.69 3.53 -7.79
N LEU A 109 -41.55 3.82 -9.10
CA LEU A 109 -42.66 4.10 -9.99
C LEU A 109 -42.35 3.55 -11.38
N LEU A 110 -43.29 2.83 -11.97
CA LEU A 110 -43.27 2.46 -13.38
C LEU A 110 -44.36 3.27 -14.08
N GLN A 111 -44.02 3.95 -15.18
CA GLN A 111 -44.96 4.72 -15.98
C GLN A 111 -45.07 4.13 -17.38
N ASP A 112 -46.30 3.89 -17.84
CA ASP A 112 -46.57 3.43 -19.20
C ASP A 112 -46.53 4.58 -20.23
N GLU A 113 -46.60 4.22 -21.51
CA GLU A 113 -46.64 5.15 -22.64
C GLU A 113 -47.92 5.99 -22.74
N TYR A 114 -48.95 5.68 -21.95
CA TYR A 114 -50.21 6.40 -21.85
C TYR A 114 -50.30 7.30 -20.61
N GLY A 115 -49.22 7.37 -19.82
CA GLY A 115 -49.11 8.20 -18.62
C GLY A 115 -49.63 7.54 -17.33
N THR A 116 -50.10 6.30 -17.37
CA THR A 116 -50.55 5.54 -16.20
C THR A 116 -49.34 5.13 -15.37
N SER A 117 -49.39 5.41 -14.06
CA SER A 117 -48.29 5.10 -13.14
C SER A 117 -48.66 3.96 -12.20
N TYR A 118 -47.73 3.03 -11.99
CA TYR A 118 -47.86 1.87 -11.12
C TYR A 118 -46.83 1.95 -10.00
N THR A 119 -47.32 1.94 -8.76
CA THR A 119 -46.52 1.90 -7.53
C THR A 119 -46.64 0.53 -6.90
N ASN A 120 -45.51 -0.07 -6.49
CA ASN A 120 -45.52 -1.32 -5.73
C ASN A 120 -46.01 -1.03 -4.29
N SER A 121 -47.31 -1.10 -4.07
CA SER A 121 -47.94 -1.05 -2.75
C SER A 121 -48.39 -2.45 -2.36
N GLU A 122 -47.48 -3.23 -1.79
CA GLU A 122 -47.80 -4.36 -0.91
C GLU A 122 -46.62 -4.55 0.06
N GLU A 123 -46.88 -4.22 1.33
CA GLU A 123 -45.97 -4.44 2.47
C GLU A 123 -45.77 -5.94 2.72
N ILE A 124 -44.52 -6.36 2.91
CA ILE A 124 -44.13 -7.46 3.81
C ILE A 124 -42.93 -6.99 4.63
#